data_AF-A0A6G3WJM9-F1
#
_entry.id   AF-A0A6G3WJM9-F1
#
_cell.length_a   1.000
_cell.length_b   1.000
_cell.length_c   1.000
_cell.angle_alpha   90.00
_cell.angle_beta   90.00
_cell.angle_gamma   90.00
#
_symmetry.space_group_name_H-M   'P 1'
#
loop_
_entity.id
_entity.type
_entity.pdbx_description
1 polymer ?
#
loop_
_entity_poly.entity_id
_entity_poly.type
_entity_poly.pdbx_seq_one_letter_code
_entity_poly.pdbx_strand_id
1 'polypeptide(L)'
;IVSVEPSPAGSDVWVHGGGFATYHDARKERFARFEELLRRWQEEHARLKALVLRMRQQAANSPDMANRYHAMQTRFKKFEEAGPPPEPPREQDIKMRLRGGRTGVRAVTCKNLELTGLMKPFDLEIYYGERVAVLGSNGSGKSHFL
;
A
#
# COMPACT_ATOMS: atom_id res chain seq x y z
N ILE A 1 -3.30 -1.45 14.48
CA ILE A 1 -3.37 -2.33 13.27
C ILE A 1 -2.10 -2.13 12.46
N VAL A 2 -1.45 -3.21 12.01
CA VAL A 2 -0.20 -3.15 11.24
C VAL A 2 -0.48 -3.54 9.80
N SER A 3 -0.04 -2.71 8.83
CA SER A 3 -0.18 -2.96 7.40
C SER A 3 1.20 -3.06 6.77
N VAL A 4 1.45 -4.16 6.05
CA VAL A 4 2.64 -4.30 5.23
C VAL A 4 2.30 -3.81 3.82
N GLU A 5 3.07 -2.84 3.35
CA GLU A 5 2.83 -2.11 2.12
C GLU A 5 3.96 -2.42 1.13
N PRO A 6 3.74 -3.33 0.17
CA PRO A 6 4.76 -3.67 -0.80
C PRO A 6 4.97 -2.48 -1.75
N SER A 7 6.22 -2.01 -1.86
CA SER A 7 6.66 -1.03 -2.85
C SER A 7 7.75 -1.63 -3.75
N PRO A 8 8.01 -1.07 -4.94
CA PRO A 8 9.11 -1.51 -5.80
C PRO A 8 10.49 -1.45 -5.13
N ALA A 9 10.66 -0.59 -4.11
CA ALA A 9 11.91 -0.41 -3.38
C ALA A 9 12.02 -1.29 -2.11
N GLY A 10 11.01 -2.10 -1.80
CA GLY A 10 10.92 -2.90 -0.57
C GLY A 10 9.56 -2.80 0.09
N SER A 11 9.30 -3.67 1.08
CA SER A 11 8.05 -3.59 1.85
C SER A 11 8.21 -2.61 3.01
N ASP A 12 7.32 -1.62 3.08
CA ASP A 12 7.24 -0.69 4.22
C ASP A 12 6.14 -1.14 5.20
N VAL A 13 6.24 -0.72 6.45
CA VAL A 13 5.28 -1.08 7.50
C VAL A 13 4.64 0.17 8.06
N TRP A 14 3.32 0.26 7.92
CA TRP A 14 2.53 1.33 8.51
C TRP A 14 1.72 0.83 9.71
N VAL A 15 1.80 1.56 10.83
CA VAL A 15 1.06 1.28 12.06
C VAL A 15 -0.07 2.30 12.22
N HIS A 16 -1.31 1.82 12.22
CA HIS A 16 -2.50 2.59 12.59
C HIS A 16 -2.78 2.43 14.08
N GLY A 17 -2.79 3.54 14.81
CA GLY A 17 -3.00 3.57 16.27
C GLY A 17 -4.45 3.37 16.73
N GLY A 18 -5.41 3.43 15.81
CA GLY A 18 -6.84 3.25 16.11
C GLY A 18 -7.34 1.81 15.93
N GLY A 19 -8.63 1.64 16.18
CA GLY A 19 -9.37 0.41 15.90
C GLY A 19 -9.67 0.22 14.41
N PHE A 20 -10.22 -0.95 14.05
CA PHE A 20 -10.49 -1.31 12.64
C PHE A 20 -11.56 -0.41 12.00
N ALA A 21 -12.49 0.12 12.79
CA ALA A 21 -13.53 1.04 12.31
C ALA A 21 -12.97 2.28 11.60
N THR A 22 -11.83 2.82 12.05
CA THR A 22 -11.21 4.03 11.45
C THR A 22 -10.08 3.71 10.49
N TYR A 23 -9.73 2.44 10.33
CA TYR A 23 -8.56 2.01 9.57
C TYR A 23 -8.67 2.34 8.07
N HIS A 24 -9.84 2.05 7.46
CA HIS A 24 -10.03 2.24 6.03
C HIS A 24 -10.00 3.72 5.63
N ASP A 25 -10.61 4.59 6.42
CA ASP A 25 -10.61 6.03 6.16
C ASP A 25 -9.21 6.63 6.36
N ALA A 26 -8.52 6.24 7.44
CA ALA A 26 -7.14 6.66 7.67
C ALA A 26 -6.18 6.22 6.55
N ARG A 27 -6.40 5.03 5.96
CA ARG A 27 -5.63 4.53 4.82
C ARG A 27 -5.89 5.37 3.55
N LYS A 28 -7.15 5.70 3.26
CA LYS A 28 -7.53 6.57 2.13
C LYS A 28 -6.93 7.97 2.27
N GLU A 29 -7.05 8.59 3.44
CA GLU A 29 -6.46 9.92 3.70
C GLU A 29 -4.94 9.91 3.58
N ARG A 30 -4.28 8.82 4.01
CA ARG A 30 -2.85 8.65 3.80
C ARG A 30 -2.49 8.59 2.31
N PHE A 31 -3.27 7.88 1.50
CA PHE A 31 -3.03 7.79 0.05
C PHE A 31 -3.24 9.16 -0.63
N ALA A 32 -4.31 9.87 -0.29
CA ALA A 32 -4.55 11.23 -0.78
C ALA A 32 -3.41 12.19 -0.44
N ARG A 33 -2.78 12.04 0.74
CA ARG A 33 -1.59 12.83 1.10
C ARG A 33 -0.38 12.54 0.21
N PHE A 34 -0.14 11.28 -0.17
CA PHE A 34 0.93 10.95 -1.11
C PHE A 34 0.69 11.53 -2.50
N GLU A 35 -0.55 11.44 -2.99
CA GLU A 35 -0.94 12.03 -4.28
C GLU A 35 -0.70 13.55 -4.29
N GLU A 36 -1.10 14.24 -3.22
CA GLU A 36 -0.87 15.68 -3.09
C GLU A 36 0.62 16.03 -3.00
N LEU A 37 1.43 15.24 -2.28
CA LEU A 37 2.88 15.44 -2.22
C LEU A 37 3.53 15.27 -3.59
N LEU A 38 3.13 14.22 -4.33
CA LEU A 38 3.63 13.97 -5.69
C LEU A 38 3.23 15.10 -6.63
N ARG A 39 1.98 15.57 -6.57
CA ARG A 39 1.49 16.71 -7.36
C ARG A 39 2.33 17.96 -7.12
N ARG A 40 2.54 18.34 -5.86
CA ARG A 40 3.37 19.51 -5.49
C ARG A 40 4.80 19.37 -5.98
N TRP A 41 5.38 18.18 -5.88
CA TRP A 41 6.72 17.92 -6.39
C TRP A 41 6.79 18.10 -7.91
N GLN A 42 5.81 17.60 -8.66
CA GLN A 42 5.74 17.76 -10.12
C GLN A 42 5.57 19.22 -10.53
N GLU A 43 4.72 19.98 -9.81
CA GLU A 43 4.52 21.41 -10.04
C GLU A 43 5.81 22.20 -9.82
N GLU A 44 6.55 21.94 -8.73
CA GLU A 44 7.81 22.60 -8.45
C GLU A 44 8.91 22.17 -9.43
N HIS A 45 8.95 20.89 -9.84
CA HIS A 45 9.87 20.41 -10.88
C HIS A 45 9.66 21.17 -12.19
N ALA A 46 8.41 21.28 -12.65
CA ALA A 46 8.06 22.00 -13.86
C ALA A 46 8.44 23.49 -13.76
N ARG A 47 8.18 24.12 -12.60
CA ARG A 47 8.52 25.51 -12.33
C ARG A 47 10.04 25.75 -12.39
N LEU A 48 10.84 24.93 -11.70
CA LEU A 48 12.29 25.05 -11.69
C LEU A 48 12.89 24.80 -13.07
N LYS A 49 12.39 23.79 -13.79
CA LYS A 49 12.80 23.50 -15.17
C LYS A 49 12.54 24.68 -16.10
N ALA A 50 11.35 25.28 -16.03
CA ALA A 50 11.01 26.47 -16.81
C ALA A 50 11.91 27.67 -16.45
N LEU A 51 12.25 27.84 -15.17
CA LEU A 51 13.14 28.90 -14.71
C LEU A 51 14.58 28.71 -15.24
N VAL A 52 15.11 27.49 -15.19
CA VAL A 52 16.43 27.14 -15.76
C VAL A 52 16.47 27.47 -17.25
N LEU A 53 15.45 27.08 -18.01
CA LEU A 53 15.37 27.35 -19.46
C LEU A 53 15.32 28.85 -19.76
N ARG A 54 14.55 29.62 -18.98
CA ARG A 54 14.50 31.08 -19.11
C ARG A 54 15.85 31.72 -18.81
N MET A 55 16.50 31.30 -17.73
CA MET A 55 17.81 31.82 -17.36
C MET A 55 18.91 31.46 -18.37
N ARG A 56 18.81 30.31 -19.03
CA ARG A 56 19.71 29.93 -20.14
C ARG A 56 19.67 30.97 -21.27
N GLN A 57 18.48 31.41 -21.66
CA GLN A 57 18.32 32.44 -22.70
C GLN A 57 18.88 33.80 -22.26
N GLN A 58 18.70 34.17 -20.99
CA GLN A 58 19.24 35.41 -20.43
C GLN A 58 20.78 35.39 -20.33
N ALA A 59 21.36 34.27 -19.92
CA ALA A 59 22.80 34.06 -19.83
C ALA A 59 23.50 34.10 -21.20
N ALA A 60 22.83 33.69 -22.27
CA ALA A 60 23.37 33.80 -23.63
C ALA A 60 23.62 35.26 -24.05
N ASN A 61 22.88 36.21 -23.48
CA ASN A 61 22.93 37.62 -23.85
C ASN A 61 23.62 38.51 -22.80
N SER A 62 24.02 37.96 -21.63
CA SER A 62 24.61 38.72 -20.53
C SER A 62 25.59 37.89 -19.69
N PRO A 63 26.87 38.29 -19.61
CA PRO A 63 27.87 37.62 -18.77
C PRO A 63 27.48 37.60 -17.28
N ASP A 64 26.86 38.66 -16.77
CA ASP A 64 26.40 38.77 -15.38
C ASP A 64 25.28 37.77 -15.04
N MET A 65 24.56 37.29 -16.06
CA MET A 65 23.53 36.26 -15.91
C MET A 65 24.09 34.84 -15.88
N ALA A 66 25.32 34.61 -16.35
CA ALA A 66 25.94 33.28 -16.40
C ALA A 66 26.10 32.67 -14.99
N ASN A 67 26.59 33.45 -14.02
CA ASN A 67 26.75 32.98 -12.64
C ASN A 67 25.40 32.60 -12.00
N ARG A 68 24.35 33.40 -12.25
CA ARG A 68 22.99 33.12 -11.75
C ARG A 68 22.41 31.86 -12.39
N TYR A 69 22.66 31.65 -13.68
CA TYR A 69 22.24 30.45 -14.38
C TYR A 69 22.92 29.20 -13.82
N HIS A 70 24.23 29.21 -13.59
CA HIS A 70 24.95 28.07 -13.00
C HIS A 70 24.48 27.72 -11.58
N ALA A 71 24.18 28.73 -10.76
CA ALA A 71 23.59 28.52 -9.45
C ALA A 71 22.20 27.86 -9.55
N MET A 72 21.38 28.30 -10.50
CA MET A 72 20.05 27.72 -10.73
C MET A 72 20.11 26.29 -11.26
N GLN A 73 21.05 25.98 -12.17
CA GLN A 73 21.29 24.61 -12.64
C GLN A 73 21.67 23.70 -11.48
N THR A 74 22.55 24.16 -10.59
CA THR A 74 22.97 23.39 -9.40
C THR A 74 21.78 23.14 -8.47
N ARG A 75 20.93 24.16 -8.25
CA ARG A 75 19.72 24.01 -7.43
C ARG A 75 18.74 23.00 -8.05
N PHE A 76 18.52 23.07 -9.37
CA PHE A 76 17.65 22.14 -10.07
C PHE A 76 18.19 20.71 -10.02
N LYS A 77 19.50 20.53 -10.23
CA LYS A 77 20.15 19.21 -10.11
C LYS A 77 19.96 18.61 -8.71
N LYS A 78 20.17 19.40 -7.65
CA LYS A 78 19.94 18.95 -6.26
C LYS A 78 18.48 18.57 -6.00
N PHE A 79 17.54 19.28 -6.62
CA PHE A 79 16.11 18.97 -6.53
C PHE A 79 15.79 17.64 -7.23
N GLU A 80 16.37 17.39 -8.40
CA GLU A 80 16.20 16.11 -9.12
C GLU A 80 16.89 14.94 -8.40
N GLU A 81 18.08 15.17 -7.82
CA GLU A 81 18.82 14.18 -7.02
C GLU A 81 18.06 13.77 -5.75
N ALA A 82 17.33 14.69 -5.12
CA ALA A 82 16.45 14.37 -4.00
C ALA A 82 15.29 13.44 -4.41
N GLY A 83 14.93 13.44 -5.69
CA GLY A 83 13.91 12.58 -6.27
C GLY A 83 12.47 12.96 -5.90
N PRO A 84 11.48 12.32 -6.54
CA PRO A 84 10.08 12.45 -6.15
C PRO A 84 9.83 11.83 -4.77
N PRO A 85 8.75 12.25 -4.06
CA PRO A 85 8.32 11.55 -2.86
C PRO A 85 8.00 10.07 -3.16
N PRO A 86 8.06 9.19 -2.16
CA PRO A 86 7.77 7.76 -2.33
C PRO A 86 6.40 7.54 -2.99
N GLU A 87 6.33 6.59 -3.92
CA GLU A 87 5.05 6.20 -4.52
C GLU A 87 4.10 5.66 -3.44
N PRO A 88 2.80 6.01 -3.52
CA PRO A 88 1.82 5.43 -2.62
C PRO A 88 1.78 3.91 -2.80
N PRO A 89 1.55 3.16 -1.71
CA PRO A 89 1.30 1.73 -1.80
C PRO A 89 0.15 1.44 -2.75
N ARG A 90 0.27 0.40 -3.56
CA ARG A 90 -0.82 0.00 -4.46
C ARG A 90 -2.06 -0.39 -3.65
N GLU A 91 -3.21 0.09 -4.09
CA GLU A 91 -4.48 -0.35 -3.53
C GLU A 91 -4.69 -1.84 -3.87
N GLN A 92 -4.86 -2.66 -2.84
CA GLN A 92 -5.09 -4.09 -3.02
C GLN A 92 -6.60 -4.33 -3.10
N ASP A 93 -7.13 -4.47 -4.31
CA ASP A 93 -8.50 -4.94 -4.53
C ASP A 93 -8.54 -6.47 -4.42
N ILE A 94 -8.62 -6.98 -3.19
CA ILE A 94 -8.72 -8.42 -2.92
C ILE A 94 -10.15 -8.87 -3.18
N LYS A 95 -10.46 -9.16 -4.44
CA LYS A 95 -11.72 -9.83 -4.82
C LYS A 95 -11.64 -11.32 -4.50
N MET A 96 -12.17 -11.70 -3.34
CA MET A 96 -12.33 -13.09 -2.95
C MET A 96 -13.36 -13.78 -3.86
N ARG A 97 -12.91 -14.48 -4.91
CA ARG A 97 -13.75 -15.33 -5.75
C ARG A 97 -13.91 -16.72 -5.09
N LEU A 98 -14.65 -16.78 -4.00
CA LEU A 98 -15.05 -18.05 -3.38
C LEU A 98 -16.38 -18.50 -4.01
N ARG A 99 -16.33 -19.37 -5.02
CA ARG A 99 -17.53 -20.06 -5.54
C ARG A 99 -17.53 -21.49 -5.00
N GLY A 100 -18.60 -21.86 -4.29
CA GLY A 100 -18.87 -23.23 -3.89
C GLY A 100 -19.35 -24.08 -5.07
N GLY A 101 -18.86 -25.32 -5.17
CA GLY A 101 -19.32 -26.31 -6.13
C GLY A 101 -20.77 -26.72 -5.86
N ARG A 102 -21.56 -26.93 -6.91
CA ARG A 102 -23.02 -27.18 -6.84
C ARG A 102 -23.37 -28.67 -6.63
N THR A 103 -22.44 -29.47 -6.14
CA THR A 103 -22.59 -30.92 -6.00
C THR A 103 -22.89 -31.27 -4.56
N GLY A 104 -24.03 -31.92 -4.28
CA GLY A 104 -24.45 -32.37 -2.95
C GLY A 104 -23.61 -33.51 -2.35
N VAL A 105 -22.37 -33.70 -2.81
CA VAL A 105 -21.43 -34.68 -2.27
C VAL A 105 -20.83 -34.11 -0.99
N ARG A 106 -21.05 -34.74 0.17
CA ARG A 106 -20.41 -34.34 1.43
C ARG A 106 -18.94 -34.75 1.41
N ALA A 107 -18.03 -33.79 1.54
CA ALA A 107 -16.58 -34.02 1.53
C ALA A 107 -16.04 -34.28 2.94
N VAL A 108 -16.48 -33.50 3.93
CA VAL A 108 -16.06 -33.65 5.34
C VAL A 108 -17.28 -33.51 6.23
N THR A 109 -17.34 -34.32 7.29
CA THR A 109 -18.34 -34.19 8.34
C THR A 109 -17.65 -34.37 9.69
N CYS A 110 -17.78 -33.36 10.53
CA CYS A 110 -17.28 -33.33 11.89
C CYS A 110 -18.48 -33.24 12.83
N LYS A 111 -18.51 -34.12 13.84
CA LYS A 111 -19.49 -34.07 14.91
C LYS A 111 -18.77 -33.94 16.24
N ASN A 112 -19.16 -32.98 17.07
CA ASN A 112 -18.52 -32.65 18.34
C ASN A 112 -16.99 -32.53 18.22
N LEU A 113 -16.49 -31.92 17.13
CA LEU A 113 -15.06 -31.75 16.95
C LEU A 113 -14.56 -30.70 17.93
N GLU A 114 -13.60 -31.09 18.74
CA GLU A 114 -12.97 -30.22 19.74
C GLU A 114 -11.46 -30.28 19.56
N LEU A 115 -10.83 -29.10 19.57
CA LEU A 115 -9.41 -28.99 19.87
C LEU A 115 -9.29 -28.66 21.34
N THR A 116 -8.96 -29.68 22.14
CA THR A 116 -8.94 -29.61 23.61
C THR A 116 -8.16 -28.39 24.10
N GLY A 117 -8.83 -27.53 24.87
CA GLY A 117 -8.24 -26.31 25.44
C GLY A 117 -8.06 -25.15 24.45
N LEU A 118 -8.47 -25.30 23.18
CA LEU A 118 -8.35 -24.27 22.14
C LEU A 118 -9.70 -23.78 21.64
N MET A 119 -10.71 -24.67 21.53
CA MET A 119 -12.06 -24.30 21.12
C MET A 119 -13.12 -25.18 21.77
N LYS A 120 -14.36 -24.69 21.84
CA LYS A 120 -15.51 -25.50 22.25
C LYS A 120 -15.89 -26.49 21.13
N PRO A 121 -16.47 -27.66 21.47
CA PRO A 121 -16.92 -28.62 20.47
C PRO A 121 -17.95 -28.00 19.53
N PHE A 122 -17.84 -28.34 18.24
CA PHE A 122 -18.74 -27.87 17.19
C PHE A 122 -18.99 -28.95 16.13
N ASP A 123 -20.10 -28.79 15.42
CA ASP A 123 -20.45 -29.61 14.27
C ASP A 123 -20.14 -28.85 12.97
N LEU A 124 -19.63 -29.55 11.96
CA LEU A 124 -19.31 -28.97 10.66
C LEU A 124 -19.59 -29.98 9.54
N GLU A 125 -20.29 -29.52 8.50
CA GLU A 125 -20.44 -30.26 7.25
C GLU A 125 -19.82 -29.41 6.13
N ILE A 126 -18.90 -30.00 5.36
CA ILE A 126 -18.28 -29.38 4.19
C ILE A 126 -18.64 -30.21 2.96
N TYR A 127 -19.21 -29.58 1.96
CA TYR A 127 -19.58 -30.20 0.69
C TYR A 127 -18.45 -30.06 -0.34
N TYR A 128 -18.42 -30.98 -1.31
CA TYR A 128 -17.42 -31.01 -2.36
C TYR A 128 -17.49 -29.74 -3.19
N GLY A 129 -16.35 -29.06 -3.28
CA GLY A 129 -16.22 -27.77 -3.96
C GLY A 129 -16.56 -26.56 -3.09
N GLU A 130 -16.97 -26.73 -1.84
CA GLU A 130 -17.02 -25.62 -0.88
C GLU A 130 -15.60 -25.15 -0.54
N ARG A 131 -15.45 -23.86 -0.28
CA ARG A 131 -14.20 -23.26 0.18
C ARG A 131 -14.41 -22.73 1.60
N VAL A 132 -13.67 -23.29 2.56
CA VAL A 132 -13.80 -22.98 3.99
C VAL A 132 -12.73 -21.98 4.41
N ALA A 133 -13.13 -20.94 5.15
CA ALA A 133 -12.21 -19.99 5.77
C ALA A 133 -12.19 -20.22 7.29
N VAL A 134 -10.99 -20.34 7.86
CA VAL A 134 -10.80 -20.55 9.30
C VAL A 134 -10.34 -19.23 9.93
N LEU A 135 -11.19 -18.65 10.78
CA LEU A 135 -10.94 -17.39 11.47
C LEU A 135 -10.80 -17.62 12.98
N GLY A 136 -9.87 -16.90 13.62
CA GLY A 136 -9.61 -17.03 15.04
C GLY A 136 -8.41 -16.22 15.51
N SER A 137 -8.31 -15.95 16.81
CA SER A 137 -7.19 -15.22 17.44
C SER A 137 -5.86 -15.96 17.29
N ASN A 138 -4.73 -15.26 17.42
CA ASN A 138 -3.42 -15.91 17.40
C ASN A 138 -3.33 -16.93 18.55
N GLY A 139 -2.93 -18.18 18.22
CA GLY A 139 -2.91 -19.29 19.18
C GLY A 139 -4.22 -20.07 19.31
N SER A 140 -5.31 -19.71 18.62
CA SER A 140 -6.61 -20.41 18.72
C SER A 140 -6.69 -21.77 18.01
N GLY A 141 -5.55 -22.41 17.72
CA GLY A 141 -5.52 -23.72 17.06
C GLY A 141 -5.73 -23.75 15.54
N LYS A 142 -5.79 -22.60 14.84
CA LYS A 142 -6.06 -22.56 13.38
C LYS A 142 -5.15 -23.46 12.54
N SER A 143 -3.85 -23.49 12.83
CA SER A 143 -2.88 -24.35 12.12
C SER A 143 -2.93 -25.81 12.54
N HIS A 144 -3.52 -26.11 13.71
CA HIS A 144 -3.71 -27.48 14.19
C HIS A 144 -5.05 -28.06 13.71
N PHE A 145 -5.99 -27.19 13.35
CA PHE A 145 -7.26 -27.54 12.72
C PHE A 145 -7.13 -27.89 11.23
N LEU A 146 -6.19 -27.26 10.52
CA LEU A 146 -5.87 -27.51 9.09
C LEU A 146 -4.91 -28.70 8.94
#